data_AF-A0A0F9GPZ5-F1
#
_entry.id   AF-A0A0F9GPZ5-F1
#
_cell.length_a   1.000
_cell.length_b   1.000
_cell.length_c   1.000
_cell.angle_alpha   90.00
_cell.angle_beta   90.00
_cell.angle_gamma   90.00
#
_symmetry.space_group_name_H-M   'P 1'
#
loop_
_entity.id
_entity.type
_entity.pdbx_description
1 polymer ?
#
loop_
_entity_poly.entity_id
_entity_poly.type
_entity_poly.pdbx_seq_one_letter_code
_entity_poly.pdbx_strand_id
1 'polypeptide(L)'
;MGKEAKATQIEVIYRILKVKKAVLEGGRRQDILQLCAKEWGLEARQGDEYIAKAAKEIRFELKETGITNLEWHIAARINLFNKAVKTKDLSNARQILDSLAKLQGLWVDKAELVGADGKALPAARVLVTFVDPGDEVKVIGAGEAISIDPDELPGPKEDDVF
;
A
#
# COMPACT_ATOMS: atom_id res chain seq x y z
N MET A 1 30.68 -14.23 31.23
CA MET A 1 29.87 -13.12 30.67
C MET A 1 28.49 -13.21 31.30
N GLY A 2 28.10 -12.19 32.09
CA GLY A 2 26.79 -12.16 32.72
C GLY A 2 25.69 -12.00 31.66
N LYS A 3 24.60 -12.76 31.78
CA LYS A 3 23.41 -12.56 30.96
C LYS A 3 22.89 -11.14 31.23
N GLU A 4 22.85 -10.30 30.21
CA GLU A 4 22.19 -9.00 30.30
C GLU A 4 20.74 -9.19 30.77
N ALA A 5 20.31 -8.33 31.69
CA ALA A 5 18.96 -8.37 32.22
C ALA A 5 17.96 -8.23 31.06
N LYS A 6 16.93 -9.09 31.05
CA LYS A 6 15.85 -8.98 30.07
C LYS A 6 15.24 -7.59 30.15
N ALA A 7 15.03 -6.96 29.00
CA ALA A 7 14.38 -5.65 28.91
C ALA A 7 13.03 -5.67 29.64
N THR A 8 12.74 -4.60 30.37
CA THR A 8 11.45 -4.46 31.05
C THR A 8 10.32 -4.27 30.04
N GLN A 9 9.07 -4.52 30.44
CA GLN A 9 7.93 -4.32 29.54
C GLN A 9 7.84 -2.88 29.02
N ILE A 10 8.15 -1.90 29.86
CA ILE A 10 8.15 -0.47 29.49
C ILE A 10 9.24 -0.18 28.45
N GLU A 11 10.44 -0.73 28.61
CA GLU A 11 11.51 -0.59 27.63
C GLU A 11 11.14 -1.21 26.29
N VAL A 12 10.52 -2.40 26.30
CA VAL A 12 10.06 -3.05 25.06
C VAL A 12 9.04 -2.18 24.33
N ILE A 13 8.09 -1.57 25.05
CA ILE A 13 7.11 -0.64 24.48
C ILE A 13 7.82 0.57 23.86
N TYR A 14 8.76 1.18 24.58
CA TYR A 14 9.52 2.32 24.07
C TYR A 14 10.29 1.98 22.78
N ARG A 15 10.92 0.79 22.72
CA ARG A 15 11.63 0.32 21.53
C ARG A 15 10.68 0.14 20.35
N ILE A 16 9.52 -0.47 20.57
CA ILE A 16 8.49 -0.66 19.53
C ILE A 16 7.99 0.70 19.03
N LEU A 17 7.74 1.68 19.90
CA LEU A 17 7.32 3.03 19.50
C LEU A 17 8.35 3.73 18.61
N LYS A 18 9.65 3.56 18.93
CA LYS A 18 10.73 4.14 18.12
C LYS A 18 10.86 3.45 16.76
N VAL A 19 10.74 2.13 16.72
CA VAL A 19 10.68 1.35 15.46
C VAL A 19 9.47 1.75 14.62
N LYS A 20 8.29 1.90 15.26
CA LYS A 20 7.06 2.36 14.63
C LYS A 20 7.22 3.72 13.97
N LYS A 21 7.87 4.68 14.65
CA LYS A 21 8.22 5.96 14.06
C LYS A 21 9.09 5.80 12.82
N ALA A 22 10.12 4.96 12.88
CA ALA A 22 11.00 4.70 11.72
C ALA A 22 10.23 4.07 10.54
N VAL A 23 9.27 3.19 10.81
CA VAL A 23 8.39 2.59 9.79
C VAL A 23 7.49 3.65 9.14
N LEU A 24 6.82 4.48 9.93
CA LEU A 24 5.96 5.57 9.43
C LEU A 24 6.74 6.61 8.62
N GLU A 25 8.01 6.79 8.96
CA GLU A 25 8.95 7.63 8.24
C GLU A 25 9.46 7.01 6.92
N GLY A 26 9.04 5.79 6.59
CA GLY A 26 9.44 5.09 5.37
C GLY A 26 10.84 4.48 5.44
N GLY A 27 11.36 4.18 6.63
CA GLY A 27 12.65 3.52 6.80
C GLY A 27 12.67 2.15 6.13
N ARG A 28 13.76 1.81 5.43
CA ARG A 28 13.94 0.47 4.86
C ARG A 28 14.20 -0.53 5.98
N ARG A 29 13.80 -1.79 5.79
CA ARG A 29 14.01 -2.86 6.77
C ARG A 29 15.46 -2.94 7.26
N GLN A 30 16.44 -2.87 6.35
CA GLN A 30 17.86 -2.92 6.70
C GLN A 30 18.28 -1.78 7.63
N ASP A 31 17.80 -0.56 7.35
CA ASP A 31 18.10 0.63 8.15
C ASP A 31 17.50 0.49 9.57
N ILE A 32 16.29 -0.06 9.68
CA ILE A 32 15.62 -0.28 10.97
C ILE A 32 16.30 -1.39 11.77
N LEU A 33 16.76 -2.46 11.12
CA LEU A 33 17.53 -3.51 11.80
C LEU A 33 18.88 -2.98 12.30
N GLN A 34 19.54 -2.13 11.50
CA GLN A 34 20.77 -1.47 11.91
C GLN A 34 20.54 -0.53 13.11
N LEU A 35 19.43 0.20 13.13
CA LEU A 35 19.00 0.98 14.29
C LEU A 35 18.84 0.09 15.54
N CYS A 36 18.15 -1.04 15.42
CA CYS A 36 17.90 -1.95 16.54
C CYS A 36 19.20 -2.56 17.10
N ALA A 37 20.12 -2.95 16.22
CA ALA A 37 21.43 -3.46 16.60
C ALA A 37 22.28 -2.37 17.27
N LYS A 38 22.28 -1.15 16.72
CA LYS A 38 23.09 -0.04 17.23
C LYS A 38 22.63 0.47 18.59
N GLU A 39 21.32 0.61 18.80
CA GLU A 39 20.79 1.22 20.03
C GLU A 39 20.62 0.22 21.18
N TRP A 40 20.32 -1.04 20.86
CA TRP A 40 19.91 -2.01 21.87
C TRP A 40 20.62 -3.35 21.75
N GLY A 41 21.60 -3.48 20.84
CA GLY A 41 22.35 -4.73 20.65
C GLY A 41 21.49 -5.90 20.17
N LEU A 42 20.32 -5.62 19.57
CA LEU A 42 19.37 -6.67 19.22
C LEU A 42 19.80 -7.45 17.99
N GLU A 43 19.54 -8.76 18.02
CA GLU A 43 19.69 -9.62 16.85
C GLU A 43 18.63 -9.31 15.79
N ALA A 44 18.93 -9.62 14.53
CA ALA A 44 18.04 -9.35 13.40
C ALA A 44 16.63 -9.91 13.61
N ARG A 45 16.52 -11.12 14.19
CA ARG A 45 15.23 -11.75 14.52
C ARG A 45 14.40 -10.91 15.49
N GLN A 46 15.02 -10.40 16.56
CA GLN A 46 14.32 -9.56 17.54
C GLN A 46 13.94 -8.20 16.93
N GLY A 47 14.80 -7.65 16.06
CA GLY A 47 14.48 -6.46 15.27
C GLY A 47 13.27 -6.68 14.36
N ASP A 48 13.19 -7.83 13.67
CA ASP A 48 12.03 -8.20 12.86
C ASP A 48 10.76 -8.35 13.69
N GLU A 49 10.85 -8.94 14.88
CA GLU A 49 9.71 -9.04 15.80
C GLU A 49 9.18 -7.64 16.19
N TYR A 50 10.06 -6.65 16.38
CA TYR A 50 9.65 -5.27 16.67
C TYR A 50 9.04 -4.59 15.45
N ILE A 51 9.60 -4.80 14.25
CA ILE A 51 9.02 -4.31 13.00
C ILE A 51 7.62 -4.88 12.81
N ALA A 52 7.43 -6.18 13.04
CA ALA A 52 6.13 -6.84 12.91
C ALA A 52 5.10 -6.30 13.91
N LYS A 53 5.51 -6.07 15.17
CA LYS A 53 4.64 -5.46 16.20
C LYS A 53 4.27 -4.03 15.85
N ALA A 54 5.24 -3.22 15.46
CA ALA A 54 5.00 -1.85 15.01
C ALA A 54 4.04 -1.80 13.82
N ALA A 55 4.22 -2.66 12.81
CA ALA A 55 3.33 -2.75 11.66
C ALA A 55 1.92 -3.24 12.03
N LYS A 56 1.79 -4.08 13.06
CA LYS A 56 0.48 -4.50 13.59
C LYS A 56 -0.24 -3.34 14.28
N GLU A 57 0.46 -2.57 15.11
CA GLU A 57 -0.11 -1.40 15.80
C GLU A 57 -0.53 -0.32 14.81
N ILE A 58 0.29 -0.02 13.80
CA ILE A 58 -0.08 0.93 12.75
C ILE A 58 -1.38 0.49 12.06
N ARG A 59 -1.49 -0.79 11.66
CA ARG A 59 -2.71 -1.29 11.02
C ARG A 59 -3.93 -1.22 11.92
N PHE A 60 -3.75 -1.48 13.22
CA PHE A 60 -4.84 -1.37 14.19
C PHE A 60 -5.33 0.09 14.30
N GLU A 61 -4.42 1.05 14.44
CA GLU A 61 -4.75 2.49 14.51
C GLU A 61 -5.39 3.00 13.22
N LEU A 62 -4.91 2.57 12.05
CA LEU A 62 -5.52 2.92 10.77
C LEU A 62 -6.96 2.38 10.68
N LYS A 63 -7.19 1.16 11.14
CA LYS A 63 -8.53 0.57 11.19
C LYS A 63 -9.46 1.34 12.14
N GLU A 64 -8.97 1.76 13.30
CA GLU A 64 -9.77 2.55 14.25
C GLU A 64 -10.08 3.97 13.75
N THR A 65 -9.14 4.58 13.01
CA THR A 65 -9.31 5.93 12.45
C THR A 65 -10.13 5.95 11.17
N GLY A 66 -10.47 4.79 10.60
CA GLY A 66 -11.15 4.68 9.32
C GLY A 66 -10.27 5.06 8.12
N ILE A 67 -8.97 5.27 8.33
CA ILE A 67 -8.03 5.58 7.25
C ILE A 67 -7.88 4.33 6.39
N THR A 68 -8.20 4.47 5.11
CA THR A 68 -8.09 3.36 4.17
C THR A 68 -6.62 3.03 3.91
N ASN A 69 -6.34 1.78 3.53
CA ASN A 69 -4.99 1.35 3.14
C ASN A 69 -4.43 2.25 2.01
N LEU A 70 -5.31 2.75 1.13
CA LEU A 70 -4.99 3.69 0.06
C LEU A 70 -4.45 5.02 0.61
N GLU A 71 -5.20 5.68 1.51
CA GLU A 71 -4.83 6.96 2.10
C GLU A 71 -3.49 6.89 2.85
N TRP A 72 -3.26 5.81 3.60
CA TRP A 72 -1.97 5.59 4.26
C TRP A 72 -0.83 5.48 3.25
N HIS A 73 -1.04 4.69 2.19
CA HIS A 73 -0.05 4.50 1.13
C HIS A 73 0.27 5.80 0.36
N ILE A 74 -0.71 6.70 0.22
CA ILE A 74 -0.50 8.04 -0.33
C ILE A 74 0.36 8.87 0.63
N ALA A 75 -0.04 8.97 1.90
CA ALA A 75 0.67 9.77 2.89
C ALA A 75 2.13 9.33 3.09
N ALA A 76 2.37 8.01 3.16
CA ALA A 76 3.71 7.45 3.28
C ALA A 76 4.61 7.81 2.09
N ARG A 77 4.06 7.79 0.86
CA ARG A 77 4.80 8.15 -0.36
C ARG A 77 5.09 9.64 -0.44
N ILE A 78 4.17 10.51 0.00
CA ILE A 78 4.44 11.95 0.11
C ILE A 78 5.60 12.21 1.07
N ASN A 79 5.64 11.54 2.21
CA ASN A 79 6.75 11.66 3.16
C ASN A 79 8.09 11.21 2.55
N LEU A 80 8.10 10.09 1.84
CA LEU A 80 9.30 9.61 1.13
C LEU A 80 9.73 10.56 0.02
N PHE A 81 8.79 11.10 -0.76
CA PHE A 81 9.06 12.06 -1.81
C PHE A 81 9.74 13.32 -1.26
N ASN A 82 9.18 13.89 -0.19
CA ASN A 82 9.75 15.08 0.46
C ASN A 82 11.18 14.81 0.96
N LYS A 83 11.45 13.61 1.47
CA LYS A 83 12.81 13.19 1.86
C LYS A 83 13.74 13.10 0.64
N ALA A 84 13.32 12.44 -0.43
CA ALA A 84 14.11 12.29 -1.66
C ALA A 84 14.45 13.64 -2.31
N VAL A 85 13.48 14.56 -2.37
CA VAL A 85 13.69 15.94 -2.86
C VAL A 85 14.71 16.67 -1.99
N LYS A 86 14.57 16.60 -0.66
CA LYS A 86 15.51 17.24 0.28
C LYS A 86 16.94 16.70 0.14
N THR A 87 17.10 15.41 -0.11
CA THR A 87 18.41 14.78 -0.35
C THR A 87 18.91 14.91 -1.79
N LYS A 88 18.17 15.62 -2.66
CA LYS A 88 18.46 15.77 -4.11
C LYS A 88 18.55 14.43 -4.86
N ASP A 89 17.89 13.41 -4.35
CA ASP A 89 17.79 12.11 -5.01
C ASP A 89 16.60 12.14 -5.99
N LEU A 90 16.81 12.83 -7.12
CA LEU A 90 15.75 13.09 -8.10
C LEU A 90 15.27 11.82 -8.82
N SER A 91 16.13 10.80 -8.90
CA SER A 91 15.74 9.51 -9.49
C SER A 91 14.68 8.82 -8.62
N ASN A 92 14.94 8.71 -7.32
CA ASN A 92 13.96 8.15 -6.39
C ASN A 92 12.73 9.03 -6.24
N ALA A 93 12.88 10.36 -6.26
CA ALA A 93 11.75 11.28 -6.24
C ALA A 93 10.80 11.04 -7.42
N ARG A 94 11.34 10.82 -8.63
CA ARG A 94 10.55 10.49 -9.82
C ARG A 94 9.83 9.15 -9.68
N GLN A 95 10.50 8.10 -9.21
CA GLN A 95 9.88 6.78 -9.01
C GLN A 95 8.71 6.85 -8.00
N ILE A 96 8.86 7.66 -6.95
CA ILE A 96 7.81 7.85 -5.95
C ILE A 96 6.60 8.60 -6.55
N LEU A 97 6.86 9.63 -7.38
CA LEU A 97 5.82 10.35 -8.14
C LEU A 97 5.05 9.41 -9.08
N ASP A 98 5.77 8.58 -9.83
CA ASP A 98 5.15 7.60 -10.73
C ASP A 98 4.29 6.60 -9.93
N SER A 99 4.79 6.14 -8.78
CA SER A 99 4.02 5.26 -7.90
C SER A 99 2.79 5.95 -7.30
N LEU A 100 2.84 7.25 -7.00
CA LEU A 100 1.69 8.05 -6.53
C LEU A 100 0.64 8.17 -7.63
N ALA A 101 1.05 8.50 -8.85
CA ALA A 101 0.15 8.63 -9.99
C ALA A 101 -0.61 7.33 -10.29
N LYS A 102 0.07 6.18 -10.18
CA LYS A 102 -0.57 4.86 -10.28
C LYS A 102 -1.59 4.61 -9.16
N LEU A 103 -1.23 4.95 -7.93
CA LEU A 103 -2.09 4.71 -6.76
C LEU A 103 -3.36 5.58 -6.80
N GLN A 104 -3.26 6.78 -7.38
CA GLN A 104 -4.36 7.72 -7.57
C GLN A 104 -5.15 7.47 -8.88
N GLY A 105 -4.78 6.45 -9.66
CA GLY A 105 -5.43 6.15 -10.94
C GLY A 105 -5.16 7.16 -12.06
N LEU A 106 -4.24 8.11 -11.85
CA LEU A 106 -3.83 9.08 -12.88
C LEU A 106 -2.99 8.42 -13.98
N TRP A 107 -2.34 7.30 -13.67
CA TRP A 107 -1.55 6.53 -14.61
C TRP A 107 -1.92 5.05 -14.55
N VAL A 108 -2.23 4.50 -15.72
CA VAL A 108 -2.57 3.09 -15.91
C VAL A 108 -1.50 2.46 -16.79
N ASP A 109 -0.98 1.31 -16.37
CA ASP A 109 -0.02 0.57 -17.18
C ASP A 109 -0.68 0.06 -18.46
N LYS A 110 0.02 0.16 -19.59
CA LYS A 110 -0.45 -0.39 -20.86
C LYS A 110 -0.54 -1.91 -20.71
N ALA A 111 -1.76 -2.45 -20.76
CA ALA A 111 -1.99 -3.88 -20.82
C ALA A 111 -2.09 -4.32 -22.29
N GLU A 112 -1.25 -5.26 -22.70
CA GLU A 112 -1.39 -5.96 -23.97
C GLU A 112 -2.12 -7.27 -23.74
N LEU A 113 -3.32 -7.40 -24.32
CA LEU A 113 -4.14 -8.59 -24.21
C LEU A 113 -3.87 -9.49 -25.42
N VAL A 114 -3.36 -10.68 -25.16
CA VAL A 114 -3.14 -11.73 -26.16
C VAL A 114 -4.00 -12.94 -25.84
N GLY A 115 -4.53 -13.59 -26.87
CA GLY A 115 -5.24 -14.85 -26.72
C GLY A 115 -4.29 -16.00 -26.38
N ALA A 116 -4.86 -17.17 -26.10
CA ALA A 116 -4.10 -18.38 -25.83
C ALA A 116 -3.03 -18.61 -26.93
N ASP A 117 -1.81 -18.92 -26.50
CA ASP A 117 -0.64 -19.14 -27.35
C ASP A 117 -0.29 -17.98 -28.29
N GLY A 118 -0.60 -16.74 -27.90
CA GLY A 118 -0.31 -15.54 -28.69
C GLY A 118 -1.23 -15.34 -29.90
N LYS A 119 -2.32 -16.11 -29.98
CA LYS A 119 -3.32 -15.98 -31.04
C LYS A 119 -4.16 -14.72 -30.86
N ALA A 120 -4.71 -14.22 -31.97
CA ALA A 120 -5.66 -13.12 -31.94
C ALA A 120 -6.87 -13.46 -31.07
N LEU A 121 -7.30 -12.52 -30.23
CA LEU A 121 -8.54 -12.68 -29.47
C LEU A 121 -9.73 -12.68 -30.44
N PRO A 122 -10.61 -13.69 -30.39
CA PRO A 122 -11.88 -13.60 -31.12
C PRO A 122 -12.68 -12.42 -30.56
N ALA A 123 -13.17 -11.54 -31.45
CA ALA A 123 -13.99 -10.36 -31.18
C ALA A 123 -14.10 -9.97 -29.69
N ALA A 124 -13.06 -9.32 -29.15
CA ALA A 124 -13.03 -8.95 -27.74
C ALA A 124 -13.92 -7.73 -27.47
N ARG A 125 -14.89 -7.86 -26.58
CA ARG A 125 -15.51 -6.72 -25.89
C ARG A 125 -14.70 -6.44 -24.63
N VAL A 126 -14.11 -5.25 -24.53
CA VAL A 126 -13.42 -4.81 -23.31
C VAL A 126 -14.46 -4.20 -22.39
N LEU A 127 -14.72 -4.87 -21.26
CA LEU A 127 -15.54 -4.31 -20.20
C LEU A 127 -14.61 -3.63 -19.18
N VAL A 128 -14.66 -2.30 -19.09
CA VAL A 128 -13.95 -1.55 -18.05
C VAL A 128 -14.91 -1.36 -16.89
N THR A 129 -14.64 -2.01 -15.75
CA THR A 129 -15.40 -1.85 -14.51
C THR A 129 -14.60 -0.99 -13.55
N PHE A 130 -15.19 0.10 -13.08
CA PHE A 130 -14.66 0.85 -11.95
C PHE A 130 -15.14 0.17 -10.68
N VAL A 131 -14.20 -0.23 -9.81
CA VAL A 131 -14.51 -0.89 -8.54
C VAL A 131 -13.99 -0.01 -7.42
N ASP A 132 -14.83 0.25 -6.43
CA ASP A 132 -14.45 1.06 -5.28
C ASP A 132 -13.47 0.29 -4.37
N PRO A 133 -12.55 0.99 -3.69
CA PRO A 133 -11.59 0.36 -2.79
C PRO A 133 -12.30 -0.28 -1.58
N GLY A 134 -12.61 -1.57 -1.67
CA GLY A 134 -13.29 -2.31 -0.61
C GLY A 134 -14.24 -3.40 -1.11
N ASP A 135 -14.65 -3.34 -2.37
CA ASP A 135 -15.54 -4.33 -2.96
C ASP A 135 -14.78 -5.58 -3.43
N GLU A 136 -15.38 -6.75 -3.21
CA GLU A 136 -14.86 -8.02 -3.73
C GLU A 136 -14.99 -8.06 -5.26
N VAL A 137 -13.85 -8.01 -5.96
CA VAL A 137 -13.81 -8.24 -7.41
C VAL A 137 -14.02 -9.72 -7.69
N LYS A 138 -15.27 -10.11 -8.02
CA LYS A 138 -15.53 -11.41 -8.65
C LYS A 138 -15.13 -11.34 -10.11
N VAL A 139 -13.98 -11.92 -10.45
CA VAL A 139 -13.62 -12.18 -11.84
C VAL A 139 -14.61 -13.22 -12.37
N ILE A 140 -15.64 -12.77 -13.10
CA ILE A 140 -16.59 -13.65 -13.77
C ILE A 140 -15.86 -14.24 -14.98
N GLY A 141 -15.30 -15.45 -14.80
CA GLY A 141 -14.73 -16.22 -15.90
C GLY A 141 -15.82 -16.58 -16.91
N ALA A 142 -15.54 -16.31 -18.19
CA ALA A 142 -16.22 -16.81 -19.39
C ALA A 142 -17.69 -17.26 -19.18
N GLY A 143 -18.62 -16.31 -19.17
CA GLY A 143 -20.05 -16.59 -19.12
C GLY A 143 -20.83 -15.49 -19.82
N GLU A 144 -21.69 -15.91 -20.76
CA GLU A 144 -22.66 -15.22 -21.62
C GLU A 144 -22.75 -13.67 -21.59
N ALA A 145 -22.73 -13.10 -22.79
CA ALA A 145 -23.01 -11.69 -23.02
C ALA A 145 -24.41 -11.31 -22.52
N ILE A 146 -24.48 -10.56 -21.44
CA ILE A 146 -25.69 -9.84 -21.05
C ILE A 146 -25.74 -8.57 -21.90
N SER A 147 -26.65 -8.52 -22.87
CA SER A 147 -27.03 -7.28 -23.53
C SER A 147 -27.88 -6.48 -22.54
N ILE A 148 -27.32 -5.39 -22.01
CA ILE A 148 -28.09 -4.39 -21.28
C ILE A 148 -28.51 -3.37 -22.32
N ASP A 149 -29.82 -3.21 -22.52
CA ASP A 149 -30.36 -2.17 -23.39
C ASP A 149 -29.99 -0.80 -22.79
N PRO A 150 -29.50 0.18 -23.57
CA PRO A 150 -29.11 1.49 -23.04
C PRO A 150 -30.25 2.21 -22.32
N ASP A 151 -31.50 1.86 -22.64
CA ASP A 151 -32.73 2.40 -22.04
C ASP A 151 -33.06 1.78 -20.65
N GLU A 152 -32.36 0.70 -20.25
CA GLU A 152 -32.50 0.08 -18.92
C GLU A 152 -31.44 0.55 -17.90
N LEU A 153 -30.53 1.45 -18.30
CA LEU A 153 -29.62 2.09 -17.35
C LEU A 153 -30.45 2.99 -16.43
N PRO A 154 -30.38 2.82 -15.10
CA PRO A 154 -31.05 3.73 -14.19
C PRO A 154 -30.49 5.14 -14.44
N GLY A 155 -31.35 6.04 -14.90
CA GLY A 155 -31.01 7.45 -15.05
C GLY A 155 -30.52 8.04 -13.72
N PRO A 156 -29.79 9.17 -13.76
CA PRO A 156 -29.36 9.85 -12.54
C PRO A 156 -30.59 10.09 -11.67
N LYS A 157 -30.50 9.66 -10.40
CA LYS A 157 -31.55 9.96 -9.43
C LYS A 157 -31.61 11.49 -9.29
N GLU A 158 -32.81 12.05 -9.32
CA GLU A 158 -33.03 13.51 -9.27
C GLU A 158 -32.43 14.18 -8.01
N ASP A 159 -31.98 13.40 -7.02
CA ASP A 159 -31.32 13.89 -5.81
C ASP A 159 -29.80 14.17 -5.97
N ASP A 160 -29.19 13.85 -7.12
CA ASP A 160 -27.75 14.06 -7.39
C ASP A 160 -27.44 15.38 -8.16
N VAL A 161 -28.40 16.31 -8.24
CA VAL A 161 -28.16 17.67 -8.71
C VAL A 161 -28.24 18.62 -7.50
N PHE A 162 -27.11 19.30 -7.24
CA PHE A 162 -26.89 20.30 -6.19
C PHE A 162 -28.07 21.21 -5.84
#